data_AF-A0A522A4A7-F1
#
_entry.id   AF-A0A522A4A7-F1
#
_cell.length_a   1.000
_cell.length_b   1.000
_cell.length_c   1.000
_cell.angle_alpha   90.00
_cell.angle_beta   90.00
_cell.angle_gamma   90.00
#
_symmetry.space_group_name_H-M   'P 1'
#
loop_
_entity.id
_entity.type
_entity.pdbx_description
1 polymer ?
#
loop_
_entity_poly.entity_id
_entity_poly.type
_entity_poly.pdbx_seq_one_letter_code
_entity_poly.pdbx_strand_id
1 'polypeptide(L)'
;MPTLRVAHIREQGVDLIIIPLDKSFGQQTQAQQQQSIETLRMSATLAGLQGDVIPVWELDGGRMSFIAPKNYHPYFSSITLEFVFANLNRDLYVE
;
A
#
# COMPACT_ATOMS: atom_id res chain seq x y z
N MET A 1 -14.47 8.83 10.29
CA MET A 1 -13.57 7.76 9.81
C MET A 1 -12.71 8.33 8.72
N PRO A 2 -11.38 8.31 8.85
CA PRO A 2 -10.50 8.70 7.75
C PRO A 2 -10.67 7.75 6.57
N THR A 3 -10.68 8.31 5.36
CA THR A 3 -10.71 7.56 4.11
C THR A 3 -9.34 7.64 3.46
N LEU A 4 -8.76 6.49 3.13
CA LEU A 4 -7.55 6.39 2.32
C LEU A 4 -7.92 6.05 0.89
N ARG A 5 -7.36 6.76 -0.08
CA ARG A 5 -7.44 6.34 -1.49
C ARG A 5 -6.37 5.30 -1.76
N VAL A 6 -6.77 4.19 -2.35
CA VAL A 6 -5.89 3.05 -2.66
C VAL A 6 -5.94 2.70 -4.14
N ALA A 7 -4.87 2.10 -4.64
CA ALA A 7 -4.82 1.52 -5.97
C ALA A 7 -5.03 0.00 -5.86
N HIS A 8 -6.16 -0.48 -6.40
CA HIS A 8 -6.41 -1.90 -6.54
C HIS A 8 -6.10 -2.31 -7.97
N ILE A 9 -4.99 -3.02 -8.16
CA ILE A 9 -4.41 -3.34 -9.48
C ILE A 9 -4.25 -4.84 -9.60
N ARG A 10 -4.53 -5.38 -10.80
CA ARG A 10 -4.21 -6.77 -11.13
C ARG A 10 -2.93 -6.83 -11.93
N GLU A 11 -1.89 -7.44 -11.36
CA GLU A 11 -0.57 -7.59 -11.97
C GLU A 11 -0.25 -9.08 -12.16
N GLN A 12 0.02 -9.49 -13.41
CA GLN A 12 0.34 -10.89 -13.75
C GLN A 12 -0.63 -11.94 -13.18
N GLY A 13 -1.90 -11.58 -13.06
CA GLY A 13 -2.96 -12.45 -12.53
C GLY A 13 -3.17 -12.40 -11.02
N VAL A 14 -2.36 -11.62 -10.27
CA VAL A 14 -2.45 -11.40 -8.83
C VAL A 14 -3.09 -10.04 -8.55
N ASP A 15 -4.06 -9.99 -7.65
CA ASP A 15 -4.65 -8.74 -7.18
C ASP A 15 -3.79 -8.11 -6.08
N LEU A 16 -3.49 -6.83 -6.22
CA LEU A 16 -2.65 -6.04 -5.32
C LEU A 16 -3.43 -4.82 -4.84
N ILE A 17 -3.38 -4.58 -3.53
CA ILE A 17 -3.96 -3.40 -2.88
C ILE A 17 -2.80 -2.51 -2.43
N ILE A 18 -2.44 -1.55 -3.27
CA ILE A 18 -1.32 -0.65 -3.03
C ILE A 18 -1.83 0.59 -2.30
N ILE A 19 -1.30 0.83 -1.10
CA ILE A 19 -1.78 1.88 -0.19
C ILE A 19 -0.68 2.94 -0.04
N PRO A 20 -0.80 4.12 -0.66
CA PRO A 20 0.12 5.21 -0.40
C PRO A 20 -0.09 5.76 1.01
N LEU A 21 0.98 5.78 1.79
CA LEU A 21 1.04 6.30 3.15
C LEU A 21 2.03 7.47 3.22
N ASP A 22 1.88 8.29 4.27
CA ASP A 22 2.83 9.36 4.56
C ASP A 22 4.21 8.82 4.95
N LYS A 23 5.26 9.61 4.71
CA LYS A 23 6.65 9.26 5.07
C LYS A 23 6.83 8.91 6.55
N SER A 24 6.00 9.43 7.44
CA SER A 24 6.00 9.10 8.87
C SER A 24 5.75 7.61 9.13
N PHE A 25 5.05 6.89 8.25
CA PHE A 25 4.93 5.44 8.31
C PHE A 25 6.29 4.75 8.22
N GLY A 26 7.16 5.23 7.33
CA GLY A 26 8.53 4.72 7.19
C GLY A 26 9.41 4.95 8.41
N GLN A 27 9.05 5.89 9.28
CA GLN A 27 9.77 6.23 10.51
C GLN A 27 9.30 5.42 11.72
N GLN A 28 8.20 4.67 11.58
CA GLN A 28 7.69 3.80 12.63
C GLN A 28 8.61 2.60 12.88
N THR A 29 8.53 2.03 14.07
CA THR A 29 9.17 0.74 14.37
C THR A 29 8.51 -0.37 13.55
N GLN A 30 9.23 -1.48 13.35
CA GLN A 30 8.70 -2.65 12.65
C GLN A 30 7.38 -3.15 13.26
N ALA A 31 7.25 -3.14 14.59
CA ALA A 31 6.03 -3.56 15.28
C ALA A 31 4.83 -2.63 14.96
N GLN A 32 5.06 -1.32 14.93
CA GLN A 32 4.04 -0.32 14.58
C GLN A 32 3.62 -0.41 13.11
N GLN A 33 4.57 -0.64 12.21
CA GLN A 33 4.27 -0.86 10.79
C GLN A 33 3.42 -2.11 10.60
N GLN A 34 3.77 -3.22 11.27
CA GLN A 34 2.99 -4.46 11.19
C GLN A 34 1.57 -4.28 11.74
N GLN A 35 1.42 -3.59 12.87
CA GLN A 35 0.10 -3.28 13.42
C GLN A 35 -0.74 -2.45 12.44
N SER A 36 -0.15 -1.41 11.84
CA SER A 36 -0.83 -0.58 10.85
C SER A 36 -1.23 -1.38 9.61
N ILE A 37 -0.35 -2.27 9.12
CA ILE A 37 -0.65 -3.15 7.98
C ILE A 37 -1.81 -4.09 8.31
N GLU A 38 -1.88 -4.62 9.54
CA GLU A 38 -2.99 -5.48 9.94
C GLU A 38 -4.32 -4.73 9.96
N THR A 39 -4.34 -3.50 10.50
CA THR A 39 -5.52 -2.63 10.42
C THR A 39 -5.95 -2.38 8.97
N LEU A 40 -5.01 -2.05 8.08
CA LEU A 40 -5.29 -1.82 6.66
C LEU A 40 -5.83 -3.09 5.97
N ARG A 41 -5.31 -4.27 6.33
CA ARG A 41 -5.78 -5.57 5.82
C ARG A 41 -7.21 -5.86 6.27
N MET A 42 -7.53 -5.61 7.53
CA MET A 42 -8.91 -5.74 8.04
C MET A 42 -9.85 -4.78 7.29
N SER A 43 -9.48 -3.51 7.15
CA SER A 43 -10.25 -2.52 6.37
C SER A 43 -10.46 -2.97 4.92
N ALA A 44 -9.43 -3.50 4.27
CA ALA A 44 -9.52 -3.96 2.88
C ALA A 44 -10.50 -5.14 2.75
N THR A 45 -10.46 -6.05 3.73
CA THR A 45 -11.37 -7.19 3.81
C THR A 45 -12.82 -6.75 4.01
N LEU A 46 -13.06 -5.80 4.93
CA LEU A 46 -14.39 -5.22 5.16
C LEU A 46 -14.93 -4.47 3.93
N ALA A 47 -14.05 -3.86 3.15
CA ALA A 47 -14.39 -3.22 1.88
C ALA A 47 -14.58 -4.21 0.71
N GLY A 48 -14.41 -5.52 0.95
CA GLY A 48 -14.54 -6.56 -0.08
C GLY A 48 -13.44 -6.53 -1.14
N LEU A 49 -12.30 -5.88 -0.85
CA LEU A 49 -11.14 -5.89 -1.74
C LEU A 49 -10.38 -7.20 -1.56
N GLN A 50 -9.96 -7.80 -2.68
CA GLN A 50 -9.17 -9.02 -2.69
C GLN A 50 -7.73 -8.68 -3.08
N GLY A 51 -6.75 -9.38 -2.52
CA GLY A 51 -5.35 -9.20 -2.85
C GLY A 51 -4.47 -8.83 -1.66
N ASP A 52 -3.18 -8.72 -1.94
CA ASP A 52 -2.18 -8.41 -0.92
C ASP A 52 -2.11 -6.90 -0.65
N VAL A 53 -2.15 -6.52 0.63
CA VAL A 53 -1.99 -5.14 1.08
C VAL A 53 -0.53 -4.76 1.12
N ILE A 54 -0.14 -3.82 0.26
CA ILE A 54 1.23 -3.35 0.11
C ILE A 54 1.28 -1.85 0.42
N PRO A 55 1.76 -1.44 1.61
CA PRO A 55 1.99 -0.03 1.88
C PRO A 55 3.18 0.47 1.06
N VAL A 56 3.02 1.66 0.48
CA VAL A 56 4.09 2.40 -0.21
C VAL A 56 4.17 3.81 0.35
N TRP A 57 5.36 4.37 0.44
CA TRP A 57 5.56 5.74 0.95
C TRP A 57 6.80 6.36 0.33
N GLU A 58 6.92 7.69 0.49
CA GLU A 58 8.07 8.43 0.01
C GLU A 58 9.22 8.36 1.02
N LEU A 59 10.43 8.07 0.53
CA LEU A 59 11.70 8.33 1.21
C LEU A 59 12.31 9.64 0.72
N ASP A 60 13.22 10.19 1.51
CA ASP A 60 13.98 11.38 1.14
C ASP A 60 14.58 11.25 -0.27
N GLY A 61 14.36 12.29 -1.08
CA GLY A 61 14.75 12.33 -2.49
C GLY A 61 13.73 11.75 -3.47
N GLY A 62 12.45 11.66 -3.11
CA GLY A 62 11.36 11.28 -4.02
C GLY A 62 11.32 9.79 -4.38
N ARG A 63 12.07 8.95 -3.67
CA ARG A 63 12.12 7.50 -3.92
C ARG A 63 10.95 6.82 -3.25
N MET A 64 10.34 5.85 -3.94
CA MET A 64 9.32 5.01 -3.34
C MET A 64 9.95 3.92 -2.48
N SER A 65 9.40 3.72 -1.29
CA SER A 65 9.66 2.57 -0.43
C SER A 65 8.39 1.77 -0.23
N PHE A 66 8.53 0.49 0.11
CA PHE A 66 7.41 -0.44 0.21
C PHE A 66 7.69 -1.58 1.21
N ILE A 67 6.62 -2.18 1.74
CA ILE A 67 6.69 -3.47 2.47
C ILE A 67 5.88 -4.48 1.68
N ALA A 68 6.58 -5.42 1.04
CA ALA A 68 5.97 -6.43 0.20
C ALA A 68 6.65 -7.80 0.35
N PRO A 69 5.92 -8.91 0.12
CA PRO A 69 6.51 -10.22 -0.16
C PRO A 69 7.62 -10.15 -1.23
N LYS A 70 8.69 -10.95 -1.06
CA LYS A 70 9.91 -10.89 -1.90
C LYS A 70 9.64 -11.08 -3.38
N ASN A 71 8.66 -11.90 -3.73
CA ASN A 71 8.25 -12.16 -5.11
C ASN A 71 7.69 -10.91 -5.83
N TYR A 72 7.21 -9.90 -5.10
CA TYR A 72 6.71 -8.65 -5.71
C TYR A 72 7.78 -7.57 -5.85
N HIS A 73 8.98 -7.76 -5.29
CA HIS A 73 10.04 -6.75 -5.30
C HIS A 73 10.41 -6.28 -6.72
N PRO A 74 10.50 -7.15 -7.75
CA PRO A 74 10.78 -6.69 -9.12
C PRO A 74 9.73 -5.70 -9.66
N TYR A 75 8.44 -5.95 -9.39
CA TYR A 75 7.35 -5.06 -9.81
C TYR A 75 7.37 -3.74 -9.04
N PHE A 76 7.48 -3.78 -7.70
CA PHE A 76 7.52 -2.55 -6.91
C PHE A 76 8.81 -1.74 -7.11
N SER A 77 9.87 -2.35 -7.65
CA SER A 77 11.09 -1.65 -8.07
C SER A 77 10.97 -1.02 -9.46
N SER A 78 9.98 -1.41 -10.29
CA SER A 78 9.79 -0.87 -11.64
C SER A 78 8.77 0.28 -11.72
N ILE A 79 7.97 0.49 -10.67
CA ILE A 79 6.96 1.55 -10.59
C ILE A 79 7.38 2.69 -9.64
N THR A 80 6.66 3.80 -9.69
CA THR A 80 6.89 4.99 -8.86
C THR A 80 5.66 5.35 -8.03
N LEU A 81 5.81 6.24 -7.05
CA LEU A 81 4.65 6.81 -6.34
C LEU A 81 3.71 7.55 -7.29
N GLU A 82 4.24 8.26 -8.29
CA GLU A 82 3.43 8.94 -9.30
C GLU A 82 2.52 7.94 -10.05
N PHE A 83 3.06 6.78 -10.43
CA PHE A 83 2.27 5.70 -11.01
C PHE A 83 1.17 5.23 -10.05
N VAL A 84 1.48 5.03 -8.77
CA VAL A 84 0.48 4.62 -7.77
C VAL A 84 -0.63 5.67 -7.63
N PHE A 85 -0.27 6.95 -7.51
CA PHE A 85 -1.22 8.06 -7.39
C PHE A 85 -2.12 8.19 -8.63
N ALA A 86 -1.58 7.97 -9.83
CA ALA A 86 -2.35 7.97 -11.07
C ALA A 86 -3.35 6.79 -11.18
N ASN A 87 -3.13 5.70 -10.44
CA ASN A 87 -3.96 4.48 -10.47
C ASN A 87 -4.90 4.34 -9.25
N LEU A 88 -5.02 5.36 -8.40
CA LEU A 88 -5.93 5.35 -7.26
C LEU A 88 -7.40 5.23 -7.69
N ASN A 89 -8.05 4.12 -7.35
CA ASN A 89 -9.34 3.73 -7.90
C ASN A 89 -10.36 3.19 -6.86
N ARG A 90 -10.00 3.18 -5.58
CA ARG A 90 -10.87 2.75 -4.47
C ARG A 90 -10.67 3.64 -3.24
N ASP A 91 -11.73 3.73 -2.45
CA ASP A 91 -11.74 4.37 -1.13
C ASP A 91 -11.75 3.28 -0.06
N LEU A 92 -10.86 3.41 0.92
CA LEU A 92 -10.69 2.50 2.03
C LEU A 92 -11.00 3.22 3.34
N TYR A 93 -11.98 2.73 4.10
CA TYR A 93 -12.34 3.27 5.40
C TYR A 93 -11.50 2.59 6.49
N VAL A 94 -10.77 3.39 7.25
CA VAL A 94 -9.92 2.90 8.34
C VAL A 94 -10.56 3.28 9.68
N GLU A 95 -10.73 2.28 10.55
CA GLU A 95 -11.22 2.43 11.94
C GLU A 95 -10.08 2.44 12.94
#